data_AF-A0A928CPQ4-F1
#
_entry.id   AF-A0A928CPQ4-F1
#
_cell.length_a   1.000
_cell.length_b   1.000
_cell.length_c   1.000
_cell.angle_alpha   90.00
_cell.angle_beta   90.00
_cell.angle_gamma   90.00
#
_symmetry.space_group_name_H-M   'P 1'
#
loop_
_entity.id
_entity.type
_entity.pdbx_description
1 polymer ?
#
loop_
_entity_poly.entity_id
_entity_poly.type
_entity_poly.pdbx_seq_one_letter_code
_entity_poly.pdbx_strand_id
1 'polypeptide(L)'
;MDYHEQQIISRKRVTVYGEVMTSRHEVEAMLDLVGPETERIESRFLDPACGTGNFLTAILKRKFARLKKSADRLPALSSIYGIDIQRDNVETARERMLTCFLESYQRIAGQHPLPDQIAAARGILAKNILHGDAIHTGDQVTVPGVPGSDQIIFTEWHRTGNDFERREFRFGSRQMKFDVIIGNPPYQLSVGNEGGNRSKAKSIYHLFMQSAMDLMPSYLVMITPSRWMTKTTEGIPRAWVDRQLASGHFRIIHDFEDPAECFPSVTIMGGVNYFLWEKDYSGPCRYVYHKGGRTFSRVSPLNNLNCGIVVRDPVACGIIEKISQTDPEYYNDPERNFSRLVGAKDFYTTKTALTSSWDRFEAEPSARCRIKYYCNPSIHKVPFGWISEDQIPKNRQTVRLHKVLIPAANGSRDFILGKPFYAEPGSVCSQTYLVIGGDPDHPLSGRKECGNIISYIRTRFFRYLVSIRKKTQNGPRGVYQFVPLQDFSKPWTDEELFRKYGFTAEEIGIVNSRIRPME
;
A
#
# COMPACT_ATOMS: atom_id res chain seq x y z
N MET A 1 27.32 4.20 20.73
CA MET A 1 27.38 5.04 19.50
C MET A 1 26.60 4.30 18.44
N ASP A 2 25.39 4.76 18.15
CA ASP A 2 24.55 4.19 17.10
C ASP A 2 25.22 4.42 15.75
N TYR A 3 25.81 3.37 15.20
CA TYR A 3 26.05 3.31 13.77
C TYR A 3 24.67 3.24 13.13
N HIS A 4 24.16 4.38 12.64
CA HIS A 4 23.06 4.34 11.69
C HIS A 4 23.54 3.51 10.49
N GLU A 5 23.08 2.26 10.40
CA GLU A 5 23.26 1.44 9.21
C GLU A 5 22.74 2.23 8.01
N GLN A 6 23.61 2.49 7.04
CA GLN A 6 23.24 3.28 5.88
C GLN A 6 22.20 2.50 5.04
N GLN A 7 20.93 2.89 5.14
CA GLN A 7 19.82 2.23 4.43
C GLN A 7 19.73 2.60 2.94
N ILE A 8 20.50 3.58 2.48
CA ILE A 8 20.47 4.10 1.11
C ILE A 8 21.88 4.17 0.55
N ILE A 9 22.12 3.45 -0.55
CA ILE A 9 23.35 3.59 -1.34
C ILE A 9 23.37 4.94 -2.05
N SER A 10 22.29 5.30 -2.76
CA SER A 10 22.13 6.63 -3.36
C SER A 10 20.66 7.01 -3.57
N ARG A 11 20.37 8.32 -3.58
CA ARG A 11 19.03 8.83 -3.93
C ARG A 11 18.60 8.44 -5.35
N LYS A 12 19.57 8.29 -6.28
CA LYS A 12 19.31 7.84 -7.65
C LYS A 12 18.75 6.41 -7.65
N ARG A 13 19.34 5.48 -6.87
CA ARG A 13 18.84 4.10 -6.79
C ARG A 13 17.47 3.99 -6.14
N VAL A 14 17.21 4.76 -5.07
CA VAL A 14 15.86 4.88 -4.48
C VAL A 14 14.86 5.34 -5.52
N THR A 15 15.25 6.31 -6.36
CA THR A 15 14.35 6.89 -7.37
C THR A 15 14.12 5.94 -8.55
N VAL A 16 15.18 5.34 -9.09
CA VAL A 16 15.10 4.54 -10.33
C VAL A 16 14.62 3.12 -10.04
N TYR A 17 15.17 2.48 -9.01
CA TYR A 17 14.94 1.06 -8.71
C TYR A 17 14.07 0.82 -7.48
N GLY A 18 13.75 1.86 -6.69
CA GLY A 18 13.05 1.68 -5.42
C GLY A 18 13.87 0.98 -4.35
N GLU A 19 15.20 0.95 -4.49
CA GLU A 19 16.12 0.25 -3.59
C GLU A 19 16.22 0.94 -2.23
N VAL A 20 15.93 0.21 -1.16
CA VAL A 20 16.16 0.60 0.23
C VAL A 20 16.64 -0.62 1.01
N MET A 21 17.78 -0.50 1.70
CA MET A 21 18.31 -1.59 2.51
C MET A 21 17.54 -1.70 3.82
N THR A 22 17.04 -2.89 4.09
CA THR A 22 16.40 -3.23 5.37
C THR A 22 17.43 -3.23 6.48
N SER A 23 17.13 -2.54 7.59
CA SER A 23 18.04 -2.50 8.75
C SER A 23 18.13 -3.87 9.40
N ARG A 24 19.23 -4.12 10.13
CA ARG A 24 19.40 -5.35 10.89
C ARG A 24 18.23 -5.62 11.85
N HIS A 25 17.70 -4.59 12.51
CA HIS A 25 16.57 -4.74 13.42
C HIS A 25 15.36 -5.39 12.73
N GLU A 26 14.97 -4.86 11.56
CA GLU A 26 13.83 -5.38 10.81
C GLU A 26 14.12 -6.76 10.19
N VAL A 27 15.36 -7.00 9.74
CA VAL A 27 15.78 -8.31 9.24
C VAL A 27 15.61 -9.38 10.32
N GLU A 28 16.10 -9.15 11.53
CA GLU A 28 15.98 -10.12 12.63
C GLU A 28 14.51 -10.31 13.04
N ALA A 29 13.73 -9.23 13.15
CA ALA A 29 12.31 -9.29 13.48
C ALA A 29 11.50 -10.11 12.48
N MET A 30 11.78 -9.96 11.17
CA MET A 30 11.14 -10.75 10.12
C MET A 30 11.58 -12.22 10.15
N LEU A 31 12.85 -12.50 10.43
CA LEU A 31 13.36 -13.88 10.54
C LEU A 31 12.79 -14.61 11.77
N ASP A 32 12.47 -13.90 12.85
CA ASP A 32 11.84 -14.48 14.04
C ASP A 32 10.44 -15.03 13.77
N LEU A 33 9.73 -14.51 12.76
CA LEU A 33 8.43 -15.05 12.32
C LEU A 33 8.54 -16.48 11.76
N VAL A 34 9.72 -16.86 11.29
CA VAL A 34 10.03 -18.18 10.71
C VAL A 34 11.22 -18.83 11.41
N GLY A 35 11.42 -18.51 12.70
CA GLY A 35 12.56 -18.94 13.51
C GLY A 35 12.94 -20.43 13.32
N PRO A 36 12.00 -21.39 13.43
CA PRO A 36 12.30 -22.81 13.22
C PRO A 36 12.92 -23.12 11.85
N GLU A 37 12.53 -22.43 10.78
CA GLU A 37 13.12 -22.61 9.44
C GLU A 37 14.55 -22.11 9.36
N THR A 38 14.85 -21.00 10.04
CA THR A 38 16.18 -20.38 10.04
C THR A 38 17.24 -21.25 10.73
N GLU A 39 16.79 -22.24 11.52
CA GLU A 39 17.65 -23.17 12.26
C GLU A 39 17.84 -24.51 11.54
N ARG A 40 16.97 -24.83 10.58
CA ARG A 40 17.09 -26.05 9.76
C ARG A 40 18.08 -25.81 8.63
N ILE A 41 19.19 -26.54 8.63
CA ILE A 41 20.28 -26.37 7.66
C ILE A 41 19.78 -26.48 6.22
N GLU A 42 18.92 -27.45 5.92
CA GLU A 42 18.44 -27.73 4.57
C GLU A 42 17.22 -26.90 4.13
N SER A 43 16.58 -26.17 5.06
CA SER A 43 15.39 -25.36 4.74
C SER A 43 15.75 -24.29 3.70
N ARG A 44 15.01 -24.24 2.59
CA ARG A 44 15.37 -23.43 1.43
C ARG A 44 14.75 -22.05 1.48
N PHE A 45 15.61 -21.04 1.43
CA PHE A 45 15.23 -19.63 1.47
C PHE A 45 15.44 -18.98 0.10
N LEU A 46 14.50 -18.14 -0.32
CA LEU A 46 14.66 -17.26 -1.46
C LEU A 46 14.37 -15.81 -1.08
N ASP A 47 15.26 -14.90 -1.46
CA ASP A 47 14.99 -13.47 -1.52
C ASP A 47 14.92 -13.00 -3.00
N PRO A 48 13.74 -12.67 -3.53
CA PRO A 48 13.57 -12.32 -4.94
C PRO A 48 14.02 -10.89 -5.28
N ALA A 49 14.47 -10.10 -4.29
CA ALA A 49 15.03 -8.77 -4.45
C ALA A 49 16.11 -8.54 -3.38
N CYS A 50 17.17 -9.34 -3.45
CA CYS A 50 18.06 -9.56 -2.31
C CYS A 50 18.96 -8.37 -1.95
N GLY A 51 19.06 -7.36 -2.81
CA GLY A 51 19.98 -6.25 -2.66
C GLY A 51 21.39 -6.74 -2.41
N THR A 52 22.06 -6.16 -1.42
CA THR A 52 23.40 -6.59 -1.00
C THR A 52 23.41 -7.80 -0.05
N GLY A 53 22.28 -8.53 0.09
CA GLY A 53 22.20 -9.80 0.82
C GLY A 53 21.97 -9.68 2.33
N ASN A 54 21.26 -8.66 2.81
CA ASN A 54 20.98 -8.48 4.24
C ASN A 54 20.24 -9.68 4.85
N PHE A 55 19.15 -10.14 4.22
CA PHE A 55 18.43 -11.35 4.66
C PHE A 55 19.30 -12.60 4.50
N LEU A 56 19.93 -12.76 3.34
CA LEU A 56 20.74 -13.95 3.01
C LEU A 56 21.84 -14.21 4.06
N THR A 57 22.58 -13.16 4.41
CA THR A 57 23.67 -13.25 5.39
C THR A 57 23.17 -13.50 6.81
N ALA A 58 22.04 -12.91 7.20
CA ALA A 58 21.42 -13.17 8.50
C ALA A 58 20.91 -14.62 8.62
N ILE A 59 20.26 -15.15 7.58
CA ILE A 59 19.82 -16.56 7.52
C ILE A 59 21.03 -17.49 7.63
N LEU A 60 22.09 -17.23 6.86
CA LEU A 60 23.30 -18.05 6.86
C LEU A 60 23.96 -18.07 8.25
N LYS A 61 24.03 -16.91 8.93
CA LYS A 61 24.56 -16.81 10.30
C LYS A 61 23.71 -17.62 11.30
N ARG A 62 22.37 -17.57 11.22
CA ARG A 62 21.47 -18.38 12.06
C ARG A 62 21.68 -19.88 11.85
N LYS A 63 21.76 -20.33 10.59
CA LYS A 63 22.07 -21.74 10.25
C LYS A 63 23.43 -22.17 10.81
N PHE A 64 24.48 -21.38 10.60
CA PHE A 64 25.81 -21.68 11.13
C PHE A 64 25.88 -21.73 12.64
N ALA A 65 25.10 -20.91 13.35
CA ALA A 65 25.04 -20.96 14.81
C ALA A 65 24.54 -22.31 15.35
N ARG A 66 23.84 -23.11 14.54
CA ARG A 66 23.38 -24.47 14.90
C ARG A 66 24.36 -25.58 14.53
N LEU A 67 25.41 -25.29 13.77
CA LEU A 67 26.38 -26.30 13.33
C LEU A 67 27.39 -26.65 14.42
N LYS A 68 27.74 -27.94 14.51
CA LYS A 68 28.86 -28.43 15.31
C LYS A 68 30.20 -28.06 14.67
N LYS A 69 31.29 -28.10 15.46
CA LYS A 69 32.66 -27.79 15.04
C LYS A 69 33.07 -28.44 13.70
N SER A 70 32.84 -29.74 13.58
CA SER A 70 33.23 -30.58 12.44
C SER A 70 32.22 -30.61 11.30
N ALA A 71 31.07 -29.93 11.43
CA ALA A 71 30.02 -30.02 10.44
C ALA A 71 30.39 -29.28 9.15
N ASP A 72 29.99 -29.86 8.02
CA ASP A 72 30.08 -29.20 6.73
C ASP A 72 29.11 -28.01 6.67
N ARG A 73 29.58 -26.90 6.11
CA ARG A 73 28.85 -25.64 5.98
C ARG A 73 28.26 -25.43 4.59
N LEU A 74 28.71 -26.19 3.59
CA LEU A 74 28.21 -26.12 2.22
C LEU A 74 26.70 -26.38 2.14
N PRO A 75 26.09 -27.33 2.89
CA PRO A 75 24.64 -27.53 2.87
C PRO A 75 23.83 -26.30 3.29
N ALA A 76 24.32 -25.54 4.29
CA ALA A 76 23.66 -24.29 4.69
C ALA A 76 23.73 -23.25 3.57
N LEU A 77 24.90 -23.12 2.93
CA LEU A 77 25.11 -22.19 1.81
C LEU A 77 24.24 -22.56 0.59
N SER A 78 24.16 -23.85 0.27
CA SER A 78 23.40 -24.36 -0.89
C SER A 78 21.90 -24.23 -0.74
N SER A 79 21.39 -24.03 0.50
CA SER A 79 19.96 -23.84 0.78
C SER A 79 19.46 -22.40 0.62
N ILE A 80 20.34 -21.43 0.36
CA ILE A 80 19.99 -20.00 0.34
C ILE A 80 20.12 -19.47 -1.09
N TYR A 81 19.08 -18.79 -1.57
CA TYR A 81 18.93 -18.28 -2.93
C TYR A 81 18.57 -16.81 -2.93
N GLY A 82 19.02 -16.08 -3.96
CA GLY A 82 18.74 -14.65 -4.11
C GLY A 82 18.67 -14.22 -5.57
N ILE A 83 17.83 -13.24 -5.86
CA ILE A 83 17.77 -12.56 -7.16
C ILE A 83 17.88 -11.06 -6.92
N ASP A 84 18.66 -10.34 -7.74
CA ASP A 84 18.60 -8.88 -7.79
C ASP A 84 18.72 -8.38 -9.23
N ILE A 85 18.07 -7.25 -9.52
CA ILE A 85 18.12 -6.61 -10.85
C ILE A 85 19.41 -5.81 -11.06
N GLN A 86 20.16 -5.49 -10.00
CA GLN A 86 21.43 -4.79 -10.09
C GLN A 86 22.59 -5.75 -9.91
N ARG A 87 23.48 -5.82 -10.92
CA ARG A 87 24.62 -6.74 -10.93
C ARG A 87 25.58 -6.54 -9.75
N ASP A 88 25.85 -5.30 -9.37
CA ASP A 88 26.77 -4.99 -8.27
C ASP A 88 26.20 -5.39 -6.90
N ASN A 89 24.88 -5.35 -6.73
CA ASN A 89 24.21 -5.90 -5.55
C ASN A 89 24.43 -7.42 -5.45
N VAL A 90 24.25 -8.14 -6.56
CA VAL A 90 24.50 -9.59 -6.64
C VAL A 90 25.95 -9.92 -6.30
N GLU A 91 26.91 -9.18 -6.86
CA GLU A 91 28.34 -9.36 -6.58
C GLU A 91 28.64 -9.11 -5.09
N THR A 92 28.14 -8.01 -4.54
CA THR A 92 28.28 -7.67 -3.10
C THR A 92 27.64 -8.74 -2.19
N ALA A 93 26.45 -9.24 -2.54
CA ALA A 93 25.76 -10.27 -1.78
C ALA A 93 26.57 -11.59 -1.76
N ARG A 94 27.14 -12.00 -2.90
CA ARG A 94 28.02 -13.17 -3.00
C ARG A 94 29.27 -13.00 -2.13
N GLU A 95 29.91 -11.84 -2.17
CA GLU A 95 31.09 -11.55 -1.35
C GLU A 95 30.76 -11.61 0.15
N ARG A 96 29.69 -10.94 0.58
CA ARG A 96 29.27 -10.96 2.00
C ARG A 96 28.90 -12.35 2.49
N MET A 97 28.22 -13.15 1.66
CA MET A 97 27.89 -14.54 1.98
C MET A 97 29.15 -15.41 2.09
N LEU A 98 30.13 -15.23 1.19
CA LEU A 98 31.41 -15.92 1.26
C LEU A 98 32.17 -15.53 2.53
N THR A 99 32.21 -14.24 2.88
CA THR A 99 32.82 -13.77 4.13
C THR A 99 32.17 -14.44 5.34
N CYS A 100 30.84 -14.51 5.39
CA CYS A 100 30.13 -15.24 6.46
C CYS A 100 30.54 -16.72 6.51
N PHE A 101 30.70 -17.37 5.36
CA PHE A 101 31.18 -18.75 5.28
C PHE A 101 32.60 -18.88 5.87
N LEU A 102 33.54 -18.05 5.44
CA LEU A 102 34.94 -18.06 5.93
C LEU A 102 35.01 -17.79 7.45
N GLU A 103 34.31 -16.75 7.93
CA GLU A 103 34.25 -16.39 9.35
C GLU A 103 33.67 -17.51 10.20
N SER A 104 32.71 -18.29 9.68
CA SER A 104 32.11 -19.40 10.41
C SER A 104 33.11 -20.55 10.65
N TYR A 105 34.06 -20.78 9.74
CA TYR A 105 35.15 -21.74 9.95
C TYR A 105 36.08 -21.25 11.04
N GLN A 106 36.50 -19.98 10.97
CA GLN A 106 37.38 -19.41 11.98
C GLN A 106 36.73 -19.42 13.37
N ARG A 107 35.48 -18.95 13.48
CA ARG A 107 34.76 -18.82 14.75
C ARG A 107 34.39 -20.15 15.39
N ILE A 108 33.89 -21.09 14.60
CA ILE A 108 33.32 -22.34 15.12
C ILE A 108 34.36 -23.47 15.09
N ALA A 109 35.17 -23.57 14.03
CA ALA A 109 36.18 -24.61 13.87
C ALA A 109 37.59 -24.21 14.34
N GLY A 110 37.88 -22.92 14.50
CA GLY A 110 39.22 -22.45 14.87
C GLY A 110 40.26 -22.70 13.78
N GLN A 111 39.81 -22.85 12.53
CA GLN A 111 40.65 -23.15 11.37
C GLN A 111 40.12 -22.43 10.14
N HIS A 112 40.95 -22.32 9.11
CA HIS A 112 40.52 -21.87 7.79
C HIS A 112 39.93 -23.02 6.96
N PRO A 113 38.94 -22.76 6.09
CA PRO A 113 38.46 -23.76 5.14
C PRO A 113 39.55 -24.09 4.11
N LEU A 114 39.54 -25.32 3.61
CA LEU A 114 40.44 -25.76 2.56
C LEU A 114 40.16 -25.01 1.24
N PRO A 115 41.17 -24.85 0.35
CA PRO A 115 40.98 -24.19 -0.95
C PRO A 115 39.80 -24.73 -1.77
N ASP A 116 39.63 -26.06 -1.79
CA ASP A 116 38.53 -26.70 -2.52
C ASP A 116 37.16 -26.39 -1.92
N GLN A 117 37.06 -26.23 -0.60
CA GLN A 117 35.83 -25.81 0.07
C GLN A 117 35.48 -24.36 -0.27
N ILE A 118 36.49 -23.49 -0.38
CA ILE A 118 36.30 -22.10 -0.80
C ILE A 118 35.85 -22.06 -2.27
N ALA A 119 36.46 -22.86 -3.14
CA ALA A 119 36.08 -22.97 -4.55
C ALA A 119 34.63 -23.48 -4.70
N ALA A 120 34.25 -24.52 -3.95
CA ALA A 120 32.89 -25.05 -3.92
C ALA A 120 31.88 -24.00 -3.43
N ALA A 121 32.20 -23.28 -2.35
CA ALA A 121 31.36 -22.21 -1.83
C ALA A 121 31.12 -21.09 -2.87
N ARG A 122 32.18 -20.67 -3.57
CA ARG A 122 32.07 -19.70 -4.69
C ARG A 122 31.19 -20.23 -5.83
N GLY A 123 31.34 -21.50 -6.19
CA GLY A 123 30.53 -22.16 -7.22
C GLY A 123 29.04 -22.19 -6.87
N ILE A 124 28.71 -22.54 -5.63
CA ILE A 124 27.33 -22.53 -5.12
C ILE A 124 26.76 -21.10 -5.16
N LEU A 125 27.48 -20.11 -4.62
CA LEU A 125 27.02 -18.72 -4.59
C LEU A 125 26.80 -18.13 -5.99
N ALA A 126 27.64 -18.49 -6.95
CA ALA A 126 27.48 -18.07 -8.35
C ALA A 126 26.21 -18.62 -9.01
N LYS A 127 25.72 -19.77 -8.56
CA LYS A 127 24.52 -20.46 -9.07
C LYS A 127 23.25 -20.17 -8.25
N ASN A 128 23.40 -19.72 -7.00
CA ASN A 128 22.28 -19.47 -6.10
C ASN A 128 21.88 -17.99 -6.00
N ILE A 129 22.84 -17.07 -6.14
CA ILE A 129 22.60 -15.62 -6.08
C ILE A 129 22.74 -15.08 -7.49
N LEU A 130 21.62 -14.72 -8.13
CA LEU A 130 21.52 -14.51 -9.58
C LEU A 130 21.14 -13.07 -9.91
N HIS A 131 21.66 -12.60 -11.05
CA HIS A 131 21.26 -11.32 -11.64
C HIS A 131 20.08 -11.54 -12.57
N GLY A 132 18.94 -10.88 -12.31
CA GLY A 132 17.74 -11.04 -13.12
C GLY A 132 16.53 -10.28 -12.60
N ASP A 133 15.44 -10.29 -13.40
CA ASP A 133 14.15 -9.71 -13.05
C ASP A 133 13.22 -10.80 -12.47
N ALA A 134 12.84 -10.67 -11.20
CA ALA A 134 11.97 -11.62 -10.52
C ALA A 134 10.46 -11.38 -10.75
N ILE A 135 10.08 -10.30 -11.45
CA ILE A 135 8.68 -9.95 -11.75
C ILE A 135 8.24 -10.59 -13.05
N HIS A 136 9.02 -10.41 -14.12
CA HIS A 136 8.65 -10.87 -15.45
C HIS A 136 9.34 -12.22 -15.71
N THR A 137 8.59 -13.31 -15.61
CA THR A 137 9.12 -14.69 -15.67
C THR A 137 8.66 -15.46 -16.92
N GLY A 138 7.97 -14.79 -17.85
CA GLY A 138 7.50 -15.35 -19.13
C GLY A 138 8.38 -14.97 -20.34
N ASP A 139 7.93 -15.32 -21.55
CA ASP A 139 8.67 -15.17 -22.82
C ASP A 139 8.88 -13.71 -23.31
N GLN A 140 8.45 -12.72 -22.54
CA GLN A 140 8.65 -11.30 -22.85
C GLN A 140 9.43 -10.60 -21.75
N VAL A 141 10.76 -10.78 -21.73
CA VAL A 141 11.65 -9.90 -20.96
C VAL A 141 12.95 -9.69 -21.68
N THR A 142 13.20 -8.45 -22.06
CA THR A 142 14.53 -7.95 -22.39
C THR A 142 15.11 -7.29 -21.15
N VAL A 143 16.21 -7.82 -20.64
CA VAL A 143 17.16 -6.98 -19.90
C VAL A 143 17.63 -5.90 -20.88
N PRO A 144 17.76 -4.61 -20.50
CA PRO A 144 18.40 -3.63 -21.36
C PRO A 144 19.82 -4.11 -21.72
N GLY A 145 20.02 -4.57 -22.96
CA GLY A 145 21.33 -4.90 -23.52
C GLY A 145 21.61 -6.35 -23.93
N VAL A 146 20.70 -7.31 -23.70
CA VAL A 146 20.88 -8.69 -24.23
C VAL A 146 19.53 -9.26 -24.67
N PRO A 147 19.27 -9.38 -25.98
CA PRO A 147 18.12 -10.15 -26.49
C PRO A 147 18.40 -11.65 -26.44
N GLY A 148 17.52 -12.45 -25.82
CA GLY A 148 17.48 -13.90 -26.02
C GLY A 148 18.30 -14.77 -25.06
N SER A 149 18.66 -14.30 -23.86
CA SER A 149 19.35 -15.10 -22.83
C SER A 149 18.62 -15.07 -21.47
N ASP A 150 17.29 -15.22 -21.51
CA ASP A 150 16.37 -14.47 -20.64
C ASP A 150 15.72 -15.29 -19.51
N GLN A 151 16.40 -16.30 -18.96
CA GLN A 151 15.82 -17.20 -17.95
C GLN A 151 16.69 -17.30 -16.69
N ILE A 152 16.09 -17.02 -15.53
CA ILE A 152 16.71 -17.29 -14.23
C ILE A 152 16.65 -18.80 -13.99
N ILE A 153 17.81 -19.45 -13.92
CA ILE A 153 17.95 -20.89 -13.67
C ILE A 153 18.54 -21.10 -12.29
N PHE A 154 17.75 -21.66 -11.38
CA PHE A 154 18.23 -22.07 -10.07
C PHE A 154 18.82 -23.47 -10.11
N THR A 155 19.88 -23.67 -9.34
CA THR A 155 20.45 -25.00 -9.08
C THR A 155 19.97 -25.51 -7.72
N GLU A 156 19.18 -26.57 -7.72
CA GLU A 156 18.91 -27.35 -6.52
C GLU A 156 20.08 -28.28 -6.24
N TRP A 157 20.50 -28.33 -4.97
CA TRP A 157 21.62 -29.13 -4.51
C TRP A 157 21.11 -30.23 -3.59
N HIS A 158 21.52 -31.47 -3.86
CA HIS A 158 21.26 -32.63 -3.01
C HIS A 158 22.59 -33.22 -2.59
N ARG A 159 22.79 -33.42 -1.29
CA ARG A 159 24.03 -33.99 -0.78
C ARG A 159 23.98 -35.52 -0.88
N THR A 160 24.95 -36.10 -1.57
CA THR A 160 25.14 -37.55 -1.67
C THR A 160 26.53 -37.89 -1.13
N GLY A 161 26.61 -38.20 0.16
CA GLY A 161 27.88 -38.40 0.86
C GLY A 161 28.69 -37.11 0.97
N ASN A 162 29.87 -37.07 0.34
CA ASN A 162 30.72 -35.87 0.28
C ASN A 162 30.49 -35.04 -0.99
N ASP A 163 29.73 -35.55 -1.95
CA ASP A 163 29.46 -34.90 -3.22
C ASP A 163 28.08 -34.23 -3.22
N PHE A 164 27.84 -33.40 -4.25
CA PHE A 164 26.55 -32.80 -4.51
C PHE A 164 26.02 -33.22 -5.88
N GLU A 165 24.81 -33.76 -5.89
CA GLU A 165 23.99 -33.83 -7.09
C GLU A 165 23.30 -32.48 -7.32
N ARG A 166 23.23 -32.07 -8.59
CA ARG A 166 22.63 -30.80 -8.98
C ARG A 166 21.50 -30.98 -9.98
N ARG A 167 20.42 -30.25 -9.81
CA ARG A 167 19.29 -30.18 -10.75
C ARG A 167 18.98 -28.72 -11.06
N GLU A 168 18.76 -28.41 -12.33
CA GLU A 168 18.50 -27.05 -12.77
C GLU A 168 16.99 -26.83 -13.02
N PHE A 169 16.47 -25.73 -12.49
CA PHE A 169 15.06 -25.37 -12.58
C PHE A 169 14.90 -23.94 -13.05
N ARG A 170 13.99 -23.73 -14.00
CA ARG A 170 13.60 -22.38 -14.38
C ARG A 170 12.81 -21.72 -13.25
N PHE A 171 13.16 -20.49 -12.89
CA PHE A 171 12.37 -19.68 -11.97
C PHE A 171 10.94 -19.53 -12.50
N GLY A 172 9.95 -19.64 -11.61
CA GLY A 172 8.53 -19.63 -11.98
C GLY A 172 7.94 -20.99 -12.40
N SER A 173 8.76 -22.03 -12.65
CA SER A 173 8.27 -23.37 -13.07
C SER A 173 7.52 -24.17 -11.99
N ARG A 174 7.51 -23.70 -10.72
CA ARG A 174 6.99 -24.41 -9.53
C ARG A 174 7.64 -25.77 -9.22
N GLN A 175 8.64 -26.19 -9.99
CA GLN A 175 9.35 -27.46 -9.80
C GLN A 175 10.27 -27.40 -8.59
N MET A 176 11.02 -26.30 -8.46
CA MET A 176 11.79 -26.03 -7.25
C MET A 176 10.88 -25.57 -6.12
N LYS A 177 11.03 -26.16 -4.93
CA LYS A 177 10.30 -25.80 -3.73
C LYS A 177 11.19 -25.00 -2.78
N PHE A 178 10.65 -23.88 -2.30
CA PHE A 178 11.24 -23.06 -1.25
C PHE A 178 10.39 -23.22 0.01
N ASP A 179 11.03 -23.38 1.16
CA ASP A 179 10.31 -23.42 2.44
C ASP A 179 9.89 -22.00 2.84
N VAL A 180 10.79 -21.03 2.62
CA VAL A 180 10.56 -19.63 2.95
C VAL A 180 10.94 -18.74 1.77
N ILE A 181 10.05 -17.81 1.43
CA ILE A 181 10.40 -16.65 0.61
C ILE A 181 10.39 -15.42 1.51
N ILE A 182 11.48 -14.65 1.53
CA ILE A 182 11.63 -13.51 2.42
C ILE A 182 12.31 -12.33 1.72
N GLY A 183 11.87 -11.08 1.95
CA GLY A 183 12.59 -9.94 1.41
C GLY A 183 11.91 -8.57 1.57
N ASN A 184 12.59 -7.55 1.07
CA ASN A 184 12.08 -6.18 0.91
C ASN A 184 11.97 -5.84 -0.58
N PRO A 185 10.84 -6.16 -1.24
CA PRO A 185 10.70 -5.91 -2.67
C PRO A 185 10.70 -4.41 -2.97
N PRO A 186 11.15 -3.99 -4.16
CA PRO A 186 11.04 -2.58 -4.58
C PRO A 186 9.58 -2.13 -4.66
N TYR A 187 9.30 -0.88 -4.27
CA TYR A 187 7.92 -0.42 -4.09
C TYR A 187 7.27 0.14 -5.37
N GLN A 188 8.05 0.69 -6.29
CA GLN A 188 7.55 1.38 -7.48
C GLN A 188 8.56 1.30 -8.64
N LEU A 189 8.06 1.29 -9.88
CA LEU A 189 8.88 1.49 -11.08
C LEU A 189 8.82 2.95 -11.50
N SER A 190 9.98 3.56 -11.68
CA SER A 190 10.08 4.83 -12.40
C SER A 190 10.14 4.52 -13.90
N VAL A 191 9.03 4.69 -14.61
CA VAL A 191 9.05 4.69 -16.08
C VAL A 191 9.89 5.88 -16.53
N GLY A 192 11.04 5.57 -17.11
CA GLY A 192 12.14 6.49 -17.41
C GLY A 192 11.75 7.71 -18.23
N ASN A 193 11.48 8.82 -17.54
CA ASN A 193 11.75 10.15 -18.04
C ASN A 193 12.28 10.98 -16.86
N GLU A 194 13.56 11.34 -16.93
CA GLU A 194 14.10 12.43 -16.12
C GLU A 194 13.27 13.69 -16.44
N GLY A 195 12.37 14.06 -15.53
CA GLY A 195 11.47 15.22 -15.69
C GLY A 195 9.96 14.93 -15.74
N GLY A 196 9.53 13.65 -15.76
CA GLY A 196 8.12 13.28 -15.74
C GLY A 196 7.46 13.34 -14.35
N ASN A 197 6.18 13.72 -14.28
CA ASN A 197 5.39 13.83 -13.06
C ASN A 197 5.48 12.55 -12.19
N ARG A 198 6.16 12.64 -11.02
CA ARG A 198 6.37 11.54 -10.05
C ARG A 198 5.07 10.89 -9.56
N SER A 199 3.93 11.55 -9.76
CA SER A 199 2.59 11.11 -9.35
C SER A 199 2.00 9.94 -10.15
N LYS A 200 2.68 9.43 -11.19
CA LYS A 200 2.19 8.31 -12.03
C LYS A 200 2.97 6.99 -11.88
N ALA A 201 3.95 6.92 -10.98
CA ALA A 201 4.71 5.68 -10.75
C ALA A 201 3.78 4.59 -10.19
N LYS A 202 3.62 3.49 -10.93
CA LYS A 202 2.79 2.35 -10.50
C LYS A 202 3.54 1.52 -9.46
N SER A 203 2.80 1.06 -8.46
CA SER A 203 3.37 0.17 -7.44
C SER A 203 3.67 -1.20 -8.02
N ILE A 204 4.79 -1.82 -7.61
CA ILE A 204 5.19 -3.15 -8.10
C ILE A 204 5.43 -4.20 -7.02
N TYR A 205 5.49 -3.83 -5.74
CA TYR A 205 5.67 -4.79 -4.64
C TYR A 205 4.61 -5.92 -4.61
N HIS A 206 3.37 -5.62 -5.04
CA HIS A 206 2.30 -6.62 -5.15
C HIS A 206 2.59 -7.71 -6.19
N LEU A 207 3.41 -7.42 -7.20
CA LEU A 207 3.85 -8.39 -8.21
C LEU A 207 4.86 -9.37 -7.61
N PHE A 208 5.77 -8.90 -6.74
CA PHE A 208 6.66 -9.78 -5.97
C PHE A 208 5.89 -10.66 -5.00
N MET A 209 4.90 -10.09 -4.29
CA MET A 209 4.03 -10.87 -3.41
C MET A 209 3.31 -11.98 -4.19
N GLN A 210 2.72 -11.64 -5.35
CA GLN A 210 2.03 -12.60 -6.20
C GLN A 210 2.99 -13.67 -6.75
N SER A 211 4.12 -13.27 -7.32
CA SER A 211 5.16 -14.18 -7.82
C SER A 211 5.65 -15.15 -6.74
N ALA A 212 5.89 -14.65 -5.52
CA ALA A 212 6.26 -15.48 -4.38
C ALA A 212 5.16 -16.45 -3.97
N MET A 213 3.90 -16.01 -3.89
CA MET A 213 2.77 -16.90 -3.59
C MET A 213 2.60 -17.99 -4.67
N ASP A 214 2.84 -17.64 -5.94
CA ASP A 214 2.76 -18.58 -7.07
C ASP A 214 3.84 -19.66 -7.04
N LEU A 215 4.96 -19.43 -6.34
CA LEU A 215 5.97 -20.46 -6.08
C LEU A 215 5.56 -21.43 -4.96
N MET A 216 4.46 -21.13 -4.25
CA MET A 216 3.86 -21.93 -3.17
C MET A 216 4.85 -22.29 -2.06
N PRO A 217 5.53 -21.31 -1.41
CA PRO A 217 6.36 -21.61 -0.26
C PRO A 217 5.51 -22.03 0.94
N SER A 218 6.10 -22.69 1.93
CA SER A 218 5.44 -22.92 3.21
C SER A 218 5.14 -21.59 3.90
N TYR A 219 6.12 -20.67 3.87
CA TYR A 219 6.02 -19.33 4.46
C TYR A 219 6.47 -18.24 3.50
N LEU A 220 5.77 -17.11 3.54
CA LEU A 220 6.13 -15.88 2.84
C LEU A 220 6.23 -14.74 3.86
N VAL A 221 7.37 -14.07 3.89
CA VAL A 221 7.65 -12.95 4.79
C VAL A 221 8.15 -11.74 3.99
N MET A 222 7.37 -10.68 3.87
CA MET A 222 7.82 -9.48 3.16
C MET A 222 7.51 -8.21 3.93
N ILE A 223 8.36 -7.21 3.77
CA ILE A 223 8.10 -5.83 4.21
C ILE A 223 7.64 -4.97 3.02
N THR A 224 6.44 -4.41 3.10
CA THR A 224 5.77 -3.70 1.99
C THR A 224 5.00 -2.47 2.46
N PRO A 225 4.70 -1.50 1.59
CA PRO A 225 3.87 -0.35 1.95
C PRO A 225 2.45 -0.75 2.35
N SER A 226 1.95 -0.24 3.48
CA SER A 226 0.62 -0.59 4.03
C SER A 226 -0.58 -0.09 3.23
N ARG A 227 -0.34 0.83 2.29
CA ARG A 227 -1.37 1.45 1.44
C ARG A 227 -2.16 0.49 0.53
N TRP A 228 -1.71 -0.75 0.31
CA TRP A 228 -2.50 -1.75 -0.44
C TRP A 228 -3.79 -2.11 0.31
N MET A 229 -3.75 -2.12 1.64
CA MET A 229 -4.85 -2.51 2.52
C MET A 229 -6.09 -1.61 2.39
N THR A 230 -5.95 -0.38 1.87
CA THR A 230 -7.04 0.60 1.72
C THR A 230 -7.55 0.75 0.29
N LYS A 231 -7.06 -0.04 -0.68
CA LYS A 231 -7.42 0.06 -2.12
C LYS A 231 -7.19 1.46 -2.73
N THR A 232 -6.26 2.23 -2.15
CA THR A 232 -5.92 3.59 -2.61
C THR A 232 -4.67 3.63 -3.46
N THR A 233 -3.98 2.49 -3.62
CA THR A 233 -2.68 2.42 -4.26
C THR A 233 -2.81 2.28 -5.77
N GLU A 234 -2.23 3.21 -6.51
CA GLU A 234 -2.16 3.13 -7.97
C GLU A 234 -1.25 1.98 -8.42
N GLY A 235 -1.69 1.26 -9.45
CA GLY A 235 -1.02 0.09 -10.01
C GLY A 235 -1.47 -1.26 -9.41
N ILE A 236 -2.14 -1.27 -8.25
CA ILE A 236 -2.62 -2.50 -7.62
C ILE A 236 -4.08 -2.77 -8.02
N PRO A 237 -4.40 -3.90 -8.66
CA PRO A 237 -5.77 -4.25 -9.01
C PRO A 237 -6.65 -4.44 -7.76
N ARG A 238 -7.87 -3.88 -7.76
CA ARG A 238 -8.83 -4.07 -6.65
C ARG A 238 -9.11 -5.54 -6.37
N ALA A 239 -9.30 -6.33 -7.44
CA ALA A 239 -9.50 -7.77 -7.36
C ALA A 239 -8.32 -8.51 -6.71
N TRP A 240 -7.09 -8.00 -6.84
CA TRP A 240 -5.95 -8.56 -6.11
C TRP A 240 -6.13 -8.32 -4.61
N VAL A 241 -6.42 -7.09 -4.19
CA VAL A 241 -6.66 -6.77 -2.77
C VAL A 241 -7.83 -7.59 -2.21
N ASP A 242 -8.92 -7.73 -2.96
CA ASP A 242 -10.08 -8.54 -2.56
C ASP A 242 -9.70 -9.99 -2.25
N ARG A 243 -8.89 -10.62 -3.11
CA ARG A 243 -8.36 -11.96 -2.86
C ARG A 243 -7.50 -12.04 -1.61
N GLN A 244 -6.66 -11.03 -1.34
CA GLN A 244 -5.82 -11.03 -0.14
C GLN A 244 -6.62 -10.84 1.15
N LEU A 245 -7.66 -10.01 1.12
CA LEU A 245 -8.54 -9.83 2.27
C LEU A 245 -9.37 -11.09 2.58
N ALA A 246 -9.72 -11.86 1.55
CA ALA A 246 -10.54 -13.07 1.67
C ALA A 246 -9.72 -14.36 1.94
N SER A 247 -8.39 -14.33 1.79
CA SER A 247 -7.58 -15.55 1.74
C SER A 247 -7.45 -16.28 3.08
N GLY A 248 -7.44 -15.56 4.19
CA GLY A 248 -7.20 -16.12 5.52
C GLY A 248 -5.78 -16.63 5.77
N HIS A 249 -4.85 -16.47 4.82
CA HIS A 249 -3.48 -17.01 4.91
C HIS A 249 -2.49 -16.10 5.66
N PHE A 250 -2.86 -14.84 5.94
CA PHE A 250 -2.01 -13.94 6.74
C PHE A 250 -2.16 -14.28 8.22
N ARG A 251 -1.12 -14.88 8.80
CA ARG A 251 -1.11 -15.29 10.21
C ARG A 251 -0.80 -14.12 11.14
N ILE A 252 0.15 -13.27 10.76
CA ILE A 252 0.53 -12.08 11.52
C ILE A 252 0.93 -10.93 10.58
N ILE A 253 0.54 -9.71 10.95
CA ILE A 253 0.98 -8.47 10.29
C ILE A 253 1.43 -7.50 11.38
N HIS A 254 2.65 -6.96 11.24
CA HIS A 254 3.12 -5.79 11.99
C HIS A 254 3.01 -4.56 11.09
N ASP A 255 2.06 -3.68 11.36
CA ASP A 255 1.75 -2.49 10.59
C ASP A 255 2.20 -1.23 11.32
N PHE A 256 3.10 -0.47 10.70
CA PHE A 256 3.63 0.78 11.20
C PHE A 256 2.95 1.95 10.50
N GLU A 257 2.31 2.83 11.28
CA GLU A 257 1.68 4.04 10.72
C GLU A 257 2.74 4.97 10.13
N ASP A 258 3.80 5.23 10.89
CA ASP A 258 4.95 6.01 10.46
C ASP A 258 6.04 5.08 9.91
N PRO A 259 6.32 5.10 8.59
CA PRO A 259 7.36 4.26 8.03
C PRO A 259 8.77 4.66 8.47
N ALA A 260 8.97 5.84 9.06
CA ALA A 260 10.26 6.23 9.62
C ALA A 260 10.68 5.36 10.82
N GLU A 261 9.74 4.64 11.45
CA GLU A 261 10.05 3.66 12.50
C GLU A 261 10.92 2.50 11.96
N CYS A 262 10.72 2.09 10.70
CA CYS A 262 11.52 1.05 10.04
C CYS A 262 12.59 1.62 9.08
N PHE A 263 12.26 2.74 8.42
CA PHE A 263 13.04 3.33 7.33
C PHE A 263 13.22 4.84 7.50
N PRO A 264 13.96 5.30 8.52
CA PRO A 264 14.13 6.73 8.84
C PRO A 264 14.77 7.54 7.70
N SER A 265 15.47 6.88 6.77
CA SER A 265 16.23 7.56 5.71
C SER A 265 15.39 7.88 4.46
N VAL A 266 14.19 7.33 4.31
CA VAL A 266 13.34 7.51 3.12
C VAL A 266 11.93 7.97 3.46
N THR A 267 11.33 8.74 2.55
CA THR A 267 9.91 9.12 2.66
C THR A 267 9.04 8.07 1.96
N ILE A 268 8.36 7.24 2.75
CA ILE A 268 7.35 6.29 2.27
C ILE A 268 5.97 6.84 2.63
N MET A 269 5.01 6.77 1.70
CA MET A 269 3.65 7.26 1.93
C MET A 269 2.71 6.12 2.31
N GLY A 270 1.93 6.32 3.37
CA GLY A 270 0.83 5.42 3.76
C GLY A 270 1.24 4.25 4.66
N GLY A 271 2.36 4.37 5.38
CA GLY A 271 2.86 3.36 6.32
C GLY A 271 3.56 2.17 5.65
N VAL A 272 4.14 1.31 6.47
CA VAL A 272 4.83 0.09 6.05
C VAL A 272 4.41 -1.06 6.97
N ASN A 273 4.38 -2.28 6.44
CA ASN A 273 4.12 -3.47 7.25
C ASN A 273 5.07 -4.58 6.84
N TYR A 274 5.44 -5.43 7.80
CA TYR A 274 5.92 -6.77 7.50
C TYR A 274 4.90 -7.81 7.97
N PHE A 275 4.87 -8.95 7.31
CA PHE A 275 3.86 -9.97 7.55
C PHE A 275 4.42 -11.39 7.47
N LEU A 276 3.69 -12.34 8.05
CA LEU A 276 3.81 -13.77 7.80
C LEU A 276 2.55 -14.24 7.09
N TRP A 277 2.74 -14.77 5.89
CA TRP A 277 1.75 -15.53 5.14
C TRP A 277 2.16 -17.00 5.17
N GLU A 278 1.20 -17.89 5.41
CA GLU A 278 1.43 -19.32 5.55
C GLU A 278 0.46 -20.08 4.64
N LYS A 279 1.00 -20.92 3.73
CA LYS A 279 0.24 -21.60 2.68
C LYS A 279 -0.87 -22.48 3.22
N ASP A 280 -0.59 -23.22 4.28
CA ASP A 280 -1.51 -24.19 4.86
C ASP A 280 -2.34 -23.61 6.02
N TYR A 281 -2.20 -22.31 6.30
CA TYR A 281 -2.98 -21.60 7.32
C TYR A 281 -4.24 -20.98 6.71
N SER A 282 -5.40 -21.16 7.33
CA SER A 282 -6.61 -20.39 7.01
C SER A 282 -7.31 -20.00 8.30
N GLY A 283 -7.29 -18.71 8.63
CA GLY A 283 -7.84 -18.22 9.89
C GLY A 283 -7.72 -16.71 10.10
N PRO A 284 -7.98 -16.24 11.34
CA PRO A 284 -7.82 -14.83 11.67
C PRO A 284 -6.35 -14.41 11.64
N CYS A 285 -6.09 -13.14 11.36
CA CYS A 285 -4.75 -12.56 11.42
C CYS A 285 -4.52 -11.94 12.80
N ARG A 286 -3.35 -12.21 13.40
CA ARG A 286 -2.82 -11.38 14.50
C ARG A 286 -2.30 -10.07 13.91
N TYR A 287 -3.10 -9.02 13.97
CA TYR A 287 -2.75 -7.71 13.46
C TYR A 287 -2.18 -6.84 14.58
N VAL A 288 -0.92 -6.43 14.43
CA VAL A 288 -0.17 -5.60 15.38
C VAL A 288 0.03 -4.23 14.75
N TYR A 289 -0.52 -3.18 15.35
CA TYR A 289 -0.46 -1.81 14.85
C TYR A 289 0.46 -0.96 15.74
N HIS A 290 1.49 -0.38 15.13
CA HIS A 290 2.49 0.48 15.76
C HIS A 290 2.24 1.94 15.41
N LYS A 291 2.19 2.79 16.43
CA LYS A 291 1.95 4.22 16.28
C LYS A 291 2.61 4.99 17.41
N GLY A 292 3.66 5.76 17.09
CA GLY A 292 4.29 6.68 18.04
C GLY A 292 4.83 5.96 19.29
N GLY A 293 5.47 4.81 19.08
CA GLY A 293 6.02 3.96 20.15
C GLY A 293 4.98 3.15 20.93
N ARG A 294 3.68 3.27 20.62
CA ARG A 294 2.62 2.43 21.19
C ARG A 294 2.27 1.30 20.24
N THR A 295 2.01 0.13 20.81
CA THR A 295 1.58 -1.05 20.06
C THR A 295 0.19 -1.47 20.49
N PHE A 296 -0.66 -1.76 19.51
CA PHE A 296 -1.99 -2.33 19.70
C PHE A 296 -2.06 -3.64 18.95
N SER A 297 -2.81 -4.63 19.45
CA SER A 297 -2.94 -5.91 18.77
C SER A 297 -4.38 -6.41 18.78
N ARG A 298 -4.80 -7.05 17.68
CA ARG A 298 -6.08 -7.74 17.56
C ARG A 298 -5.91 -9.06 16.82
N VAL A 299 -6.82 -10.01 17.06
CA VAL A 299 -6.91 -11.28 16.31
C VAL A 299 -8.25 -11.30 15.62
N SER A 300 -8.26 -11.10 14.30
CA SER A 300 -9.48 -11.01 13.49
C SER A 300 -9.19 -11.29 12.03
N PRO A 301 -10.18 -11.57 11.17
CA PRO A 301 -10.01 -11.43 9.73
C PRO A 301 -9.43 -10.06 9.37
N LEU A 302 -8.67 -9.96 8.28
CA LEU A 302 -8.08 -8.68 7.84
C LEU A 302 -9.15 -7.63 7.53
N ASN A 303 -10.24 -8.05 6.88
CA ASN A 303 -11.43 -7.25 6.66
C ASN A 303 -12.42 -7.43 7.84
N ASN A 304 -11.99 -7.07 9.05
CA ASN A 304 -12.72 -7.34 10.30
C ASN A 304 -14.13 -6.72 10.34
N LEU A 305 -14.32 -5.57 9.69
CA LEU A 305 -15.62 -4.89 9.60
C LEU A 305 -16.45 -5.31 8.38
N ASN A 306 -15.94 -6.20 7.52
CA ASN A 306 -16.51 -6.50 6.21
C ASN A 306 -16.66 -5.29 5.26
N CYS A 307 -15.95 -4.19 5.53
CA CYS A 307 -16.03 -2.94 4.76
C CYS A 307 -15.22 -2.93 3.44
N GLY A 308 -14.52 -4.03 3.14
CA GLY A 308 -13.75 -4.22 1.91
C GLY A 308 -12.36 -3.59 1.91
N ILE A 309 -11.86 -3.19 3.08
CA ILE A 309 -10.49 -2.70 3.33
C ILE A 309 -10.04 -3.14 4.73
N VAL A 310 -8.75 -3.03 5.04
CA VAL A 310 -8.30 -3.11 6.45
C VAL A 310 -8.41 -1.72 7.07
N VAL A 311 -9.17 -1.59 8.15
CA VAL A 311 -9.11 -0.41 9.02
C VAL A 311 -7.92 -0.60 9.97
N ARG A 312 -6.86 0.16 9.70
CA ARG A 312 -5.55 -0.02 10.35
C ARG A 312 -5.61 0.31 11.85
N ASP A 313 -6.04 1.54 12.15
CA ASP A 313 -6.13 2.11 13.49
C ASP A 313 -7.26 1.46 14.32
N PRO A 314 -6.96 0.77 15.43
CA PRO A 314 -7.97 0.16 16.30
C PRO A 314 -8.97 1.16 16.88
N VAL A 315 -8.57 2.41 17.12
CA VAL A 315 -9.49 3.45 17.59
C VAL A 315 -10.54 3.76 16.52
N ALA A 316 -10.12 3.80 15.25
CA ALA A 316 -11.04 3.99 14.14
C ALA A 316 -12.00 2.79 13.99
N CYS A 317 -11.54 1.55 14.21
CA CYS A 317 -12.40 0.38 14.26
C CYS A 317 -13.48 0.52 15.34
N GLY A 318 -13.07 0.82 16.58
CA GLY A 318 -13.99 0.95 17.70
C GLY A 318 -15.03 2.06 17.50
N ILE A 319 -14.62 3.19 16.90
CA ILE A 319 -15.55 4.27 16.53
C ILE A 319 -16.57 3.80 15.49
N ILE A 320 -16.15 3.09 14.43
CA ILE A 320 -17.09 2.59 13.40
C ILE A 320 -18.06 1.57 14.01
N GLU A 321 -17.55 0.63 14.81
CA GLU A 321 -18.37 -0.36 15.51
C GLU A 321 -19.39 0.29 16.43
N LYS A 322 -18.98 1.33 17.17
CA LYS A 322 -19.87 2.10 18.06
C LYS A 322 -20.98 2.81 17.29
N ILE A 323 -20.64 3.49 16.19
CA ILE A 323 -21.67 4.10 15.32
C ILE A 323 -22.63 3.01 14.82
N SER A 324 -22.11 1.84 14.47
CA SER A 324 -22.90 0.69 14.01
C SER A 324 -23.82 0.08 15.08
N GLN A 325 -23.62 0.37 16.37
CA GLN A 325 -24.57 -0.02 17.42
C GLN A 325 -25.84 0.84 17.37
N THR A 326 -25.72 2.10 16.94
CA THR A 326 -26.84 3.02 16.76
C THR A 326 -27.47 2.93 15.36
N ASP A 327 -26.65 2.73 14.33
CA ASP A 327 -27.08 2.59 12.93
C ASP A 327 -26.50 1.29 12.32
N PRO A 328 -27.15 0.13 12.55
CA PRO A 328 -26.62 -1.16 12.14
C PRO A 328 -26.33 -1.24 10.65
N GLU A 329 -25.14 -1.72 10.26
CA GLU A 329 -24.74 -1.96 8.86
C GLU A 329 -24.59 -0.72 7.96
N TYR A 330 -24.67 0.49 8.51
CA TYR A 330 -24.69 1.74 7.72
C TYR A 330 -23.53 1.86 6.72
N TYR A 331 -22.33 1.39 7.08
CA TYR A 331 -21.12 1.51 6.26
C TYR A 331 -20.93 0.34 5.27
N ASN A 332 -21.73 -0.73 5.37
CA ASN A 332 -21.69 -1.85 4.43
C ASN A 332 -22.70 -1.65 3.28
N ASP A 333 -23.73 -0.85 3.49
CA ASP A 333 -24.71 -0.47 2.47
C ASP A 333 -24.47 0.98 1.98
N PRO A 334 -24.01 1.20 0.73
CA PRO A 334 -23.84 2.53 0.15
C PRO A 334 -25.08 3.42 0.20
N GLU A 335 -26.27 2.85 0.32
CA GLU A 335 -27.54 3.60 0.40
C GLU A 335 -27.86 4.10 1.82
N ARG A 336 -27.13 3.61 2.83
CA ARG A 336 -27.32 3.98 4.24
C ARG A 336 -26.22 4.87 4.81
N ASN A 337 -25.20 5.16 4.01
CA ASN A 337 -24.14 6.11 4.37
C ASN A 337 -24.07 7.30 3.41
N PHE A 338 -23.25 8.28 3.77
CA PHE A 338 -23.14 9.54 3.05
C PHE A 338 -22.66 9.36 1.60
N SER A 339 -22.02 8.23 1.26
CA SER A 339 -21.69 7.94 -0.15
C SER A 339 -22.93 7.95 -1.05
N ARG A 340 -24.14 7.63 -0.55
CA ARG A 340 -25.40 7.74 -1.32
C ARG A 340 -25.57 9.11 -1.96
N LEU A 341 -25.27 10.17 -1.22
CA LEU A 341 -25.50 11.55 -1.68
C LEU A 341 -24.43 12.04 -2.65
N VAL A 342 -23.26 11.40 -2.70
CA VAL A 342 -22.09 11.89 -3.44
C VAL A 342 -22.05 11.30 -4.85
N GLY A 343 -22.17 12.17 -5.85
CA GLY A 343 -22.02 11.83 -7.26
C GLY A 343 -20.60 11.39 -7.64
N ALA A 344 -20.47 10.77 -8.82
CA ALA A 344 -19.18 10.43 -9.40
C ALA A 344 -18.30 11.67 -9.62
N LYS A 345 -16.97 11.52 -9.61
CA LYS A 345 -16.03 12.66 -9.79
C LYS A 345 -16.20 13.36 -11.12
N ASP A 346 -16.57 12.61 -12.14
CA ASP A 346 -16.82 13.12 -13.49
C ASP A 346 -18.30 13.45 -13.70
N PHE A 347 -19.07 13.84 -12.68
CA PHE A 347 -20.54 13.94 -12.71
C PHE A 347 -21.13 14.64 -13.95
N TYR A 348 -20.59 15.77 -14.38
CA TYR A 348 -20.99 16.47 -15.62
C TYR A 348 -19.93 16.37 -16.74
N THR A 349 -18.86 15.62 -16.53
CA THR A 349 -17.62 15.72 -17.31
C THR A 349 -17.46 14.54 -18.29
N THR A 350 -16.86 14.81 -19.45
CA THR A 350 -16.28 13.78 -20.33
C THR A 350 -14.76 13.97 -20.41
N LYS A 351 -14.07 13.19 -21.24
CA LYS A 351 -12.62 13.38 -21.45
C LYS A 351 -12.26 14.78 -21.97
N THR A 352 -13.20 15.49 -22.59
CA THR A 352 -12.94 16.78 -23.26
C THR A 352 -13.84 17.92 -22.80
N ALA A 353 -15.03 17.66 -22.25
CA ALA A 353 -15.99 18.67 -21.84
C ALA A 353 -16.08 18.78 -20.30
N LEU A 354 -16.16 20.02 -19.80
CA LEU A 354 -16.28 20.36 -18.37
C LEU A 354 -15.17 19.74 -17.49
N THR A 355 -13.98 19.54 -18.06
CA THR A 355 -12.77 19.21 -17.29
C THR A 355 -12.32 20.42 -16.45
N SER A 356 -11.40 20.24 -15.49
CA SER A 356 -10.98 21.35 -14.62
C SER A 356 -10.41 22.56 -15.38
N SER A 357 -9.77 22.34 -16.53
CA SER A 357 -9.21 23.38 -17.39
C SER A 357 -10.12 23.79 -18.56
N TRP A 358 -11.36 23.28 -18.61
CA TRP A 358 -12.29 23.61 -19.69
C TRP A 358 -12.75 25.07 -19.59
N ASP A 359 -12.61 25.80 -20.69
CA ASP A 359 -12.66 27.28 -20.77
C ASP A 359 -13.74 27.80 -21.73
N ARG A 360 -14.56 26.93 -22.32
CA ARG A 360 -15.59 27.33 -23.31
C ARG A 360 -16.88 27.85 -22.66
N PHE A 361 -16.76 28.72 -21.67
CA PHE A 361 -17.87 29.39 -20.98
C PHE A 361 -17.85 30.90 -21.22
N GLU A 362 -18.99 31.55 -21.09
CA GLU A 362 -19.14 33.00 -21.14
C GLU A 362 -18.98 33.62 -19.75
N ALA A 363 -18.39 34.81 -19.65
CA ALA A 363 -18.22 35.50 -18.36
C ALA A 363 -19.56 36.00 -17.79
N GLU A 364 -20.45 36.44 -18.67
CA GLU A 364 -21.78 36.99 -18.35
C GLU A 364 -22.88 36.11 -18.99
N PRO A 365 -24.10 36.10 -18.42
CA PRO A 365 -25.19 35.32 -18.99
C PRO A 365 -25.68 35.94 -20.30
N SER A 366 -26.08 35.09 -21.25
CA SER A 366 -26.67 35.49 -22.52
C SER A 366 -28.00 34.77 -22.78
N ALA A 367 -28.69 35.11 -23.87
CA ALA A 367 -29.93 34.41 -24.24
C ALA A 367 -29.71 32.89 -24.43
N ARG A 368 -28.50 32.50 -24.88
CA ARG A 368 -28.10 31.11 -25.07
C ARG A 368 -27.47 30.51 -23.81
N CYS A 369 -26.56 31.23 -23.16
CA CYS A 369 -25.78 30.75 -22.02
C CYS A 369 -26.40 31.24 -20.71
N ARG A 370 -27.37 30.48 -20.18
CA ARG A 370 -28.13 30.81 -18.96
C ARG A 370 -27.86 29.88 -17.79
N ILE A 371 -27.05 28.84 -17.99
CA ILE A 371 -26.74 27.85 -16.95
C ILE A 371 -25.42 28.25 -16.30
N LYS A 372 -25.43 28.41 -14.98
CA LYS A 372 -24.24 28.79 -14.23
C LYS A 372 -23.27 27.60 -14.14
N TYR A 373 -22.02 27.81 -14.49
CA TYR A 373 -20.97 26.81 -14.50
C TYR A 373 -19.89 27.13 -13.46
N TYR A 374 -19.83 26.36 -12.37
CA TYR A 374 -18.77 26.48 -11.37
C TYR A 374 -17.46 25.86 -11.89
N CYS A 375 -16.49 26.71 -12.20
CA CYS A 375 -15.20 26.33 -12.76
C CYS A 375 -14.09 26.29 -11.69
N ASN A 376 -12.86 25.94 -12.07
CA ASN A 376 -11.72 25.97 -11.16
C ASN A 376 -11.17 27.41 -11.03
N PRO A 377 -11.33 28.09 -9.88
CA PRO A 377 -10.89 29.46 -9.72
C PRO A 377 -9.37 29.62 -9.77
N SER A 378 -8.60 28.59 -9.41
CA SER A 378 -7.13 28.64 -9.49
C SER A 378 -6.63 28.69 -10.93
N ILE A 379 -7.35 28.05 -11.86
CA ILE A 379 -7.03 28.04 -13.29
C ILE A 379 -7.62 29.27 -13.99
N HIS A 380 -8.94 29.47 -13.85
CA HIS A 380 -9.70 30.44 -14.64
C HIS A 380 -9.74 31.84 -14.03
N LYS A 381 -9.26 32.02 -12.79
CA LYS A 381 -9.27 33.28 -12.03
C LYS A 381 -10.66 33.86 -11.73
N VAL A 382 -11.72 33.14 -12.11
CA VAL A 382 -13.12 33.40 -11.76
C VAL A 382 -13.74 32.16 -11.12
N PRO A 383 -14.71 32.30 -10.20
CA PRO A 383 -15.34 31.16 -9.54
C PRO A 383 -16.41 30.46 -10.39
N PHE A 384 -16.96 31.15 -11.40
CA PHE A 384 -17.98 30.62 -12.30
C PHE A 384 -18.02 31.39 -13.62
N GLY A 385 -18.72 30.82 -14.59
CA GLY A 385 -19.18 31.46 -15.82
C GLY A 385 -20.53 30.90 -16.25
N TRP A 386 -20.88 31.04 -17.52
CA TRP A 386 -22.17 30.67 -18.07
C TRP A 386 -22.02 29.78 -19.30
N ILE A 387 -22.87 28.76 -19.39
CA ILE A 387 -22.89 27.81 -20.50
C ILE A 387 -24.32 27.59 -20.99
N SER A 388 -24.45 27.00 -22.17
CA SER A 388 -25.71 26.55 -22.73
C SER A 388 -25.98 25.06 -22.46
N GLU A 389 -27.23 24.64 -22.60
CA GLU A 389 -27.64 23.27 -22.27
C GLU A 389 -26.98 22.20 -23.17
N ASP A 390 -26.70 22.53 -24.43
CA ASP A 390 -25.99 21.67 -25.38
C ASP A 390 -24.54 21.36 -24.96
N GLN A 391 -23.94 22.24 -24.15
CA GLN A 391 -22.57 22.06 -23.65
C GLN A 391 -22.48 21.09 -22.47
N ILE A 392 -23.62 20.71 -21.87
CA ILE A 392 -23.66 19.75 -20.76
C ILE A 392 -23.71 18.34 -21.36
N PRO A 393 -22.68 17.49 -21.17
CA PRO A 393 -22.61 16.22 -21.87
C PRO A 393 -23.43 15.11 -21.19
N LYS A 394 -23.72 15.20 -19.89
CA LYS A 394 -24.48 14.19 -19.13
C LYS A 394 -25.13 14.76 -17.88
N ASN A 395 -26.06 14.00 -17.29
CA ASN A 395 -26.81 14.36 -16.07
C ASN A 395 -27.56 15.70 -16.16
N ARG A 396 -28.01 16.10 -17.36
CA ARG A 396 -28.72 17.37 -17.62
C ARG A 396 -29.96 17.56 -16.76
N GLN A 397 -30.69 16.47 -16.48
CA GLN A 397 -31.89 16.48 -15.64
C GLN A 397 -31.64 16.99 -14.21
N THR A 398 -30.38 17.03 -13.76
CA THR A 398 -29.99 17.49 -12.41
C THR A 398 -29.72 19.00 -12.34
N VAL A 399 -29.69 19.70 -13.49
CA VAL A 399 -29.46 21.16 -13.55
C VAL A 399 -30.47 21.90 -12.68
N ARG A 400 -31.73 21.47 -12.71
CA ARG A 400 -32.86 22.03 -11.94
C ARG A 400 -32.84 21.75 -10.43
N LEU A 401 -31.92 20.90 -9.95
CA LEU A 401 -31.90 20.47 -8.56
C LEU A 401 -31.08 21.39 -7.66
N HIS A 402 -31.43 21.44 -6.38
CA HIS A 402 -30.56 21.97 -5.33
C HIS A 402 -29.38 21.01 -5.09
N LYS A 403 -28.16 21.55 -5.02
CA LYS A 403 -26.94 20.74 -4.90
C LYS A 403 -25.99 21.35 -3.86
N VAL A 404 -25.12 20.51 -3.30
CA VAL A 404 -23.92 20.96 -2.58
C VAL A 404 -22.70 20.57 -3.40
N LEU A 405 -21.79 21.52 -3.63
CA LEU A 405 -20.53 21.28 -4.32
C LEU A 405 -19.38 21.31 -3.32
N ILE A 406 -18.46 20.37 -3.45
CA ILE A 406 -17.24 20.30 -2.63
C ILE A 406 -16.03 20.00 -3.52
N PRO A 407 -14.87 20.65 -3.32
CA PRO A 407 -13.67 20.33 -4.09
C PRO A 407 -13.33 18.83 -4.03
N ALA A 408 -13.20 18.20 -5.19
CA ALA A 408 -12.93 16.76 -5.33
C ALA A 408 -11.51 16.38 -4.89
N ALA A 409 -10.60 17.35 -4.87
CA ALA A 409 -9.28 17.24 -4.31
C ALA A 409 -9.04 18.43 -3.38
N ASN A 410 -8.39 18.17 -2.25
CA ASN A 410 -7.83 19.22 -1.42
C ASN A 410 -6.35 18.93 -1.19
N GLY A 411 -5.50 19.89 -1.59
CA GLY A 411 -4.05 19.77 -1.55
C GLY A 411 -3.42 20.31 -0.27
N SER A 412 -4.18 20.99 0.59
CA SER A 412 -3.64 21.48 1.86
C SER A 412 -3.38 20.33 2.83
N ARG A 413 -2.22 20.36 3.49
CA ARG A 413 -1.89 19.39 4.56
C ARG A 413 -2.79 19.58 5.79
N ASP A 414 -3.44 20.75 5.90
CA ASP A 414 -4.17 21.17 7.11
C ASP A 414 -5.63 20.71 7.15
N PHE A 415 -6.26 20.37 6.02
CA PHE A 415 -7.68 20.02 5.97
C PHE A 415 -7.96 18.75 5.15
N ILE A 416 -8.66 17.78 5.76
CA ILE A 416 -9.03 16.50 5.11
C ILE A 416 -9.89 16.72 3.85
N LEU A 417 -10.76 17.72 3.87
CA LEU A 417 -11.68 18.08 2.78
C LEU A 417 -11.61 19.58 2.47
N GLY A 418 -11.95 19.95 1.24
CA GLY A 418 -12.17 21.35 0.87
C GLY A 418 -13.47 21.91 1.45
N LYS A 419 -13.68 23.22 1.32
CA LYS A 419 -14.89 23.88 1.83
C LYS A 419 -16.09 23.60 0.90
N PRO A 420 -17.18 23.00 1.39
CA PRO A 420 -18.39 22.80 0.59
C PRO A 420 -19.21 24.10 0.49
N PHE A 421 -19.97 24.25 -0.59
CA PHE A 421 -20.87 25.38 -0.82
C PHE A 421 -22.16 24.96 -1.54
N TYR A 422 -23.20 25.76 -1.39
CA TYR A 422 -24.49 25.54 -2.04
C TYR A 422 -24.44 25.93 -3.52
N ALA A 423 -25.04 25.10 -4.37
CA ALA A 423 -25.23 25.36 -5.79
C ALA A 423 -26.73 25.32 -6.13
N GLU A 424 -27.22 26.44 -6.64
CA GLU A 424 -28.62 26.66 -6.97
C GLU A 424 -29.13 25.83 -8.16
N PRO A 425 -30.46 25.62 -8.28
CA PRO A 425 -31.09 25.23 -9.54
C PRO A 425 -30.63 26.14 -10.69
N GLY A 426 -30.42 25.56 -11.87
CA GLY A 426 -29.84 26.26 -13.02
C GLY A 426 -28.31 26.30 -13.01
N SER A 427 -27.66 25.40 -12.27
CA SER A 427 -26.19 25.33 -12.19
C SER A 427 -25.61 23.93 -12.39
N VAL A 428 -24.36 23.89 -12.86
CA VAL A 428 -23.49 22.70 -13.01
C VAL A 428 -22.05 23.03 -12.60
N CYS A 429 -21.16 22.05 -12.59
CA CYS A 429 -19.77 22.24 -12.19
C CYS A 429 -18.76 21.50 -13.07
N SER A 430 -17.51 21.97 -13.05
CA SER A 430 -16.37 21.26 -13.64
C SER A 430 -15.99 20.02 -12.82
N GLN A 431 -15.11 19.18 -13.38
CA GLN A 431 -14.49 18.02 -12.71
C GLN A 431 -13.75 18.35 -11.39
N THR A 432 -13.57 19.63 -11.10
CA THR A 432 -12.95 20.14 -9.88
C THR A 432 -13.79 19.83 -8.64
N TYR A 433 -15.11 19.69 -8.79
CA TYR A 433 -16.04 19.51 -7.68
C TYR A 433 -16.75 18.15 -7.74
N LEU A 434 -17.12 17.64 -6.56
CA LEU A 434 -18.10 16.58 -6.41
C LEU A 434 -19.47 17.20 -6.21
N VAL A 435 -20.48 16.55 -6.76
CA VAL A 435 -21.89 16.94 -6.62
C VAL A 435 -22.51 16.12 -5.49
N ILE A 436 -23.09 16.78 -4.50
CA ILE A 436 -23.84 16.16 -3.40
C ILE A 436 -25.32 16.49 -3.57
N GLY A 437 -26.18 15.47 -3.52
CA GLY A 437 -27.63 15.61 -3.73
C GLY A 437 -28.03 15.74 -5.19
N GLY A 438 -27.21 15.23 -6.12
CA GLY A 438 -27.48 15.24 -7.56
C GLY A 438 -28.40 14.12 -8.06
N ASP A 439 -29.15 13.47 -7.18
CA ASP A 439 -30.05 12.36 -7.53
C ASP A 439 -31.45 12.90 -7.86
N PRO A 440 -31.95 12.76 -9.11
CA PRO A 440 -33.30 13.18 -9.48
C PRO A 440 -34.42 12.45 -8.75
N ASP A 441 -34.18 11.21 -8.32
CA ASP A 441 -35.19 10.37 -7.66
C ASP A 441 -35.31 10.72 -6.16
N HIS A 442 -34.28 11.35 -5.61
CA HIS A 442 -34.22 11.79 -4.21
C HIS A 442 -33.67 13.23 -4.13
N PRO A 443 -34.40 14.23 -4.67
CA PRO A 443 -33.92 15.59 -4.73
C PRO A 443 -33.88 16.22 -3.34
N LEU A 444 -32.87 17.07 -3.10
CA LEU A 444 -32.84 17.89 -1.90
C LEU A 444 -34.00 18.91 -1.93
N SER A 445 -34.69 19.04 -0.80
CA SER A 445 -35.89 19.86 -0.60
C SER A 445 -35.65 21.37 -0.75
N GLY A 446 -34.40 21.83 -0.60
CA GLY A 446 -34.07 23.23 -0.81
C GLY A 446 -32.75 23.69 -0.19
N ARG A 447 -32.53 25.02 -0.26
CA ARG A 447 -31.32 25.68 0.27
C ARG A 447 -31.09 25.41 1.77
N LYS A 448 -32.15 25.26 2.57
CA LYS A 448 -32.05 24.97 4.01
C LYS A 448 -31.42 23.60 4.25
N GLU A 449 -31.91 22.56 3.58
CA GLU A 449 -31.36 21.22 3.68
C GLU A 449 -29.91 21.16 3.19
N CYS A 450 -29.58 21.82 2.08
CA CYS A 450 -28.19 21.97 1.63
C CYS A 450 -27.30 22.64 2.69
N GLY A 451 -27.81 23.66 3.39
CA GLY A 451 -27.11 24.30 4.50
C GLY A 451 -26.84 23.36 5.67
N ASN A 452 -27.80 22.49 6.01
CA ASN A 452 -27.66 21.48 7.04
C ASN A 452 -26.67 20.38 6.67
N ILE A 453 -26.62 19.98 5.39
CA ILE A 453 -25.60 19.07 4.87
C ILE A 453 -24.21 19.73 4.96
N ILE A 454 -24.10 21.02 4.61
CA ILE A 454 -22.84 21.78 4.71
C ILE A 454 -22.36 21.86 6.16
N SER A 455 -23.25 22.12 7.13
CA SER A 455 -22.87 22.15 8.55
C SER A 455 -22.40 20.77 9.04
N TYR A 456 -23.04 19.69 8.59
CA TYR A 456 -22.61 18.33 8.89
C TYR A 456 -21.20 18.03 8.35
N ILE A 457 -20.91 18.37 7.08
CA ILE A 457 -19.57 18.22 6.48
C ILE A 457 -18.51 19.03 7.27
N ARG A 458 -18.91 20.15 7.88
CA ARG A 458 -18.05 21.01 8.70
C ARG A 458 -17.79 20.49 10.12
N THR A 459 -18.42 19.40 10.55
CA THR A 459 -18.08 18.76 11.83
C THR A 459 -16.72 18.04 11.77
N ARG A 460 -16.02 18.00 12.90
CA ARG A 460 -14.83 17.15 13.05
C ARG A 460 -15.18 15.68 12.98
N PHE A 461 -16.35 15.29 13.51
CA PHE A 461 -16.91 13.94 13.40
C PHE A 461 -16.92 13.45 11.95
N PHE A 462 -17.56 14.21 11.05
CA PHE A 462 -17.64 13.86 9.63
C PHE A 462 -16.26 13.70 9.00
N ARG A 463 -15.39 14.70 9.18
CA ARG A 463 -14.07 14.71 8.56
C ARG A 463 -13.14 13.64 9.12
N TYR A 464 -13.27 13.28 10.39
CA TYR A 464 -12.54 12.16 10.99
C TYR A 464 -12.89 10.85 10.29
N LEU A 465 -14.18 10.55 10.12
CA LEU A 465 -14.63 9.32 9.45
C LEU A 465 -14.18 9.26 7.99
N VAL A 466 -14.19 10.40 7.28
CA VAL A 466 -13.61 10.48 5.94
C VAL A 466 -12.10 10.20 5.94
N SER A 467 -11.36 10.68 6.95
CA SER A 467 -9.90 10.49 7.05
C SER A 467 -9.47 9.02 7.22
N ILE A 468 -10.37 8.17 7.72
CA ILE A 468 -10.14 6.72 7.86
C ILE A 468 -9.81 6.12 6.48
N ARG A 469 -10.56 6.52 5.44
CA ARG A 469 -10.38 6.00 4.07
C ARG A 469 -9.60 6.93 3.14
N LYS A 470 -9.67 8.26 3.33
CA LYS A 470 -9.00 9.23 2.47
C LYS A 470 -7.50 9.35 2.78
N LYS A 471 -6.67 8.60 2.04
CA LYS A 471 -5.19 8.62 2.16
C LYS A 471 -4.46 9.48 1.13
N THR A 472 -5.19 10.02 0.15
CA THR A 472 -4.64 10.92 -0.89
C THR A 472 -5.41 12.24 -0.91
N GLN A 473 -4.97 13.18 -1.75
CA GLN A 473 -5.65 14.46 -1.92
C GLN A 473 -7.08 14.30 -2.47
N ASN A 474 -7.33 13.26 -3.29
CA ASN A 474 -8.63 12.99 -3.90
C ASN A 474 -9.64 12.46 -2.87
N GLY A 475 -10.90 12.91 -2.96
CA GLY A 475 -12.01 12.48 -2.10
C GLY A 475 -13.20 11.88 -2.85
N PRO A 476 -13.04 10.86 -3.72
CA PRO A 476 -14.15 10.29 -4.51
C PRO A 476 -15.24 9.66 -3.63
N ARG A 477 -16.46 9.42 -4.17
CA ARG A 477 -17.64 8.84 -3.49
C ARG A 477 -17.32 7.78 -2.41
N GLY A 478 -16.42 6.84 -2.70
CA GLY A 478 -16.04 5.79 -1.75
C GLY A 478 -15.46 6.30 -0.43
N VAL A 479 -14.80 7.46 -0.37
CA VAL A 479 -14.17 7.93 0.89
C VAL A 479 -15.18 8.24 2.00
N TYR A 480 -16.46 8.39 1.65
CA TYR A 480 -17.55 8.73 2.57
C TYR A 480 -18.26 7.50 3.16
N GLN A 481 -17.81 6.28 2.85
CA GLN A 481 -18.43 5.02 3.29
C GLN A 481 -18.69 4.95 4.81
N PHE A 482 -17.75 5.47 5.62
CA PHE A 482 -17.84 5.41 7.08
C PHE A 482 -18.64 6.56 7.71
N VAL A 483 -19.25 7.43 6.90
CA VAL A 483 -20.03 8.57 7.39
C VAL A 483 -21.52 8.22 7.41
N PRO A 484 -22.18 8.13 8.58
CA PRO A 484 -23.60 7.80 8.66
C PRO A 484 -24.49 8.92 8.11
N LEU A 485 -25.62 8.57 7.47
CA LEU A 485 -26.63 9.56 7.08
C LEU A 485 -27.30 10.16 8.33
N GLN A 486 -27.68 11.44 8.24
CA GLN A 486 -28.39 12.14 9.30
C GLN A 486 -29.71 12.71 8.78
N ASP A 487 -30.60 13.08 9.69
CA ASP A 487 -31.75 13.91 9.35
C ASP A 487 -31.27 15.34 9.03
N PHE A 488 -31.40 15.74 7.76
CA PHE A 488 -31.00 17.06 7.28
C PHE A 488 -32.14 18.08 7.33
N SER A 489 -33.26 17.79 8.01
CA SER A 489 -34.28 18.80 8.35
C SER A 489 -33.74 19.87 9.34
N LYS A 490 -32.70 19.52 10.08
CA LYS A 490 -31.97 20.37 11.05
C LYS A 490 -30.45 20.33 10.84
N PRO A 491 -29.69 21.32 11.34
CA PRO A 491 -28.22 21.25 11.36
C PRO A 491 -27.71 20.24 12.40
N TRP A 492 -26.43 19.88 12.29
CA TRP A 492 -25.74 19.01 13.26
C TRP A 492 -24.46 19.66 13.77
N THR A 493 -24.18 19.54 15.07
CA THR A 493 -22.89 19.92 15.68
C THR A 493 -22.06 18.70 16.08
N ASP A 494 -20.76 18.91 16.34
CA ASP A 494 -19.88 17.87 16.87
C ASP A 494 -20.41 17.29 18.19
N GLU A 495 -20.89 18.15 19.10
CA GLU A 495 -21.39 17.74 20.42
C GLU A 495 -22.66 16.87 20.31
N GLU A 496 -23.58 17.22 19.41
CA GLU A 496 -24.78 16.41 19.16
C GLU A 496 -24.40 15.02 18.62
N LEU A 497 -23.45 14.96 17.68
CA LEU A 497 -23.02 13.71 17.05
C LEU A 497 -22.25 12.82 18.03
N PHE A 498 -21.33 13.39 18.80
CA PHE A 498 -20.59 12.65 19.83
C PHE A 498 -21.54 12.08 20.89
N ARG A 499 -22.55 12.85 21.31
CA ARG A 499 -23.58 12.37 22.24
C ARG A 499 -24.43 11.27 21.61
N LYS A 500 -24.90 11.48 20.37
CA LYS A 500 -25.75 10.53 19.64
C LYS A 500 -25.10 9.14 19.55
N TYR A 501 -23.80 9.10 19.26
CA TYR A 501 -23.06 7.85 19.07
C TYR A 501 -22.23 7.43 20.30
N GLY A 502 -22.42 8.03 21.47
CA GLY A 502 -21.79 7.59 22.72
C GLY A 502 -20.25 7.69 22.74
N PHE A 503 -19.67 8.72 22.14
CA PHE A 503 -18.21 8.92 22.16
C PHE A 503 -17.74 9.28 23.58
N THR A 504 -16.65 8.64 23.99
CA THR A 504 -15.96 8.91 25.25
C THR A 504 -15.11 10.17 25.15
N ALA A 505 -14.72 10.74 26.30
CA ALA A 505 -13.83 11.91 26.33
C ALA A 505 -12.49 11.65 25.63
N GLU A 506 -11.96 10.43 25.73
CA GLU A 506 -10.72 10.03 25.05
C GLU A 506 -10.89 10.03 23.52
N GLU A 507 -11.95 9.41 22.99
CA GLU A 507 -12.23 9.39 21.55
C GLU A 507 -12.47 10.80 21.01
N ILE A 508 -13.21 11.64 21.74
CA ILE A 508 -13.41 13.05 21.38
C ILE A 508 -12.07 13.78 21.33
N GLY A 509 -11.19 13.56 22.31
CA GLY A 509 -9.83 14.11 22.32
C GLY A 509 -9.00 13.67 21.11
N ILE A 510 -9.12 12.40 20.70
CA ILE A 510 -8.45 11.86 19.51
C ILE A 510 -8.98 12.50 18.23
N VAL A 511 -10.31 12.62 18.08
CA VAL A 511 -10.94 13.28 16.93
C VAL A 511 -10.49 14.74 16.85
N ASN A 512 -10.52 15.46 17.97
CA ASN A 512 -10.18 16.88 18.03
C ASN A 512 -8.69 17.17 17.81
N SER A 513 -7.79 16.28 18.24
CA SER A 513 -6.35 16.43 18.00
C SER A 513 -5.97 16.15 16.54
N ARG A 514 -6.73 15.30 15.84
CA ARG A 514 -6.47 14.95 14.42
C ARG A 514 -7.15 15.87 13.43
N ILE A 515 -8.30 16.43 13.78
CA ILE A 515 -9.12 17.23 12.86
C ILE A 515 -9.23 18.66 13.37
N ARG A 516 -8.63 19.58 12.62
CA ARG A 516 -8.78 21.01 12.87
C ARG A 516 -10.23 21.46 12.70
N PRO A 517 -10.69 22.44 13.48
CA PRO A 517 -11.98 23.08 13.25
C PRO A 517 -12.02 23.71 11.85
N MET A 518 -13.20 23.71 11.24
CA MET A 518 -13.45 24.32 9.94
C MET A 518 -14.53 25.39 10.12
N GLU A 519 -14.14 26.64 9.93
CA GLU A 519 -15.04 27.79 9.92
C GLU A 519 -15.84 27.85 8.61
#